data_AF-A0A2V7MSV2-F1
#
_entry.id   AF-A0A2V7MSV2-F1
#
_cell.length_a   1.000
_cell.length_b   1.000
_cell.length_c   1.000
_cell.angle_alpha   90.00
_cell.angle_beta   90.00
_cell.angle_gamma   90.00
#
_symmetry.space_group_name_H-M   'P 1'
#
loop_
_entity.id
_entity.type
_entity.pdbx_description
1 polymer ?
#
loop_
_entity_poly.entity_id
_entity_poly.type
_entity_poly.pdbx_seq_one_letter_code
_entity_poly.pdbx_strand_id
1 'polypeptide(L)'
;MSALVRFFFSPVYAPRSAWSILGWWESRRPVYNAVLAVAGVLSLAAQSLFGLLPPRASPGVPLGLVGIVAYAVLANLCYSGGAAAELYIRRRWGDGYAVVGPAMFRYGFAFSVGLTLLPIPLALLDWIIRALGR
;
A
#
# COMPACT_ATOMS: atom_id res chain seq x y z
N MET A 1 1.36 23.12 -6.70
CA MET A 1 1.20 21.87 -5.91
C MET A 1 0.07 21.04 -6.52
N SER A 2 0.31 19.77 -6.84
CA SER A 2 -0.72 18.87 -7.41
C SER A 2 -1.86 18.60 -6.40
N ALA A 3 -3.08 18.37 -6.87
CA ALA A 3 -4.25 18.06 -6.04
C ALA A 3 -4.03 16.85 -5.12
N LEU A 4 -3.25 15.86 -5.57
CA LEU A 4 -2.83 14.72 -4.76
C LEU A 4 -1.96 15.13 -3.57
N VAL A 5 -1.03 16.06 -3.76
CA VAL A 5 -0.16 16.57 -2.69
C VAL A 5 -1.00 17.28 -1.62
N ARG A 6 -2.00 18.07 -2.00
CA ARG A 6 -2.94 18.66 -1.03
C ARG A 6 -3.77 17.60 -0.29
N PHE A 7 -4.20 16.55 -0.97
CA PHE A 7 -5.01 15.50 -0.36
C PHE A 7 -4.22 14.66 0.67
N PHE A 8 -2.97 14.31 0.34
CA PHE A 8 -2.06 13.53 1.20
C PHE A 8 -1.41 14.36 2.31
N PHE A 9 -1.15 15.65 2.07
CA PHE A 9 -0.36 16.50 2.98
C PHE A 9 -1.11 17.74 3.48
N SER A 10 -2.45 17.71 3.51
CA SER A 10 -3.22 18.85 4.00
C SER A 10 -2.77 19.22 5.43
N PRO A 11 -2.20 20.42 5.65
CA PRO A 11 -1.52 20.77 6.90
C PRO A 11 -2.48 21.05 8.06
N VAL A 12 -3.79 21.11 7.79
CA VAL A 12 -4.83 21.34 8.81
C VAL A 12 -5.46 20.02 9.22
N TYR A 13 -4.66 19.15 9.83
CA TYR A 13 -5.18 18.00 10.55
C TYR A 13 -5.26 18.36 12.04
N ALA A 14 -6.42 18.87 12.45
CA ALA A 14 -6.75 19.20 13.84
C ALA A 14 -8.04 18.44 14.24
N PRO A 15 -7.94 17.11 14.47
CA PRO A 15 -9.10 16.30 14.80
C PRO A 15 -9.69 16.73 16.14
N ARG A 16 -10.97 17.16 16.13
CA ARG A 16 -11.69 17.58 17.34
C ARG A 16 -12.36 16.40 18.07
N SER A 17 -12.56 15.27 17.40
CA SER A 17 -13.29 14.10 17.93
C SER A 17 -12.79 12.77 17.34
N ALA A 18 -13.10 11.65 18.00
CA ALA A 18 -12.67 10.32 17.53
C ALA A 18 -13.27 10.01 16.15
N TRP A 19 -14.49 10.50 15.91
CA TRP A 19 -15.18 10.44 14.64
C TRP A 19 -14.49 11.25 13.54
N SER A 20 -13.86 12.39 13.86
CA SER A 20 -13.10 13.15 12.88
C SER A 20 -11.84 12.41 12.41
N ILE A 21 -11.21 11.62 13.30
CA ILE A 21 -10.08 10.74 12.97
C ILE A 21 -10.56 9.63 12.04
N LEU A 22 -11.59 8.88 12.47
CA LEU A 22 -12.15 7.78 11.66
C LEU A 22 -12.62 8.27 10.28
N GLY A 23 -13.34 9.39 10.22
CA GLY A 23 -13.77 9.99 8.95
C GLY A 23 -12.60 10.41 8.06
N TRP A 24 -11.52 10.93 8.65
CA TRP A 24 -10.32 11.28 7.90
C TRP A 24 -9.63 10.06 7.30
N TRP A 25 -9.52 8.97 8.04
CA TRP A 25 -8.99 7.69 7.55
C TRP A 25 -9.92 7.05 6.51
N GLU A 26 -11.22 6.97 6.76
CA GLU A 26 -12.16 6.35 5.82
C GLU A 26 -12.28 7.12 4.51
N SER A 27 -12.22 8.45 4.52
CA SER A 27 -12.22 9.26 3.29
C SER A 27 -11.04 8.97 2.34
N ARG A 28 -9.94 8.43 2.87
CA ARG A 28 -8.73 8.08 2.10
C ARG A 28 -8.66 6.61 1.69
N ARG A 29 -9.51 5.76 2.28
CA ARG A 29 -9.55 4.32 1.97
C ARG A 29 -9.82 4.04 0.47
N PRO A 30 -10.71 4.76 -0.23
CA PRO A 30 -10.90 4.55 -1.67
C PRO A 30 -9.64 4.83 -2.48
N VAL A 31 -8.91 5.91 -2.16
CA VAL A 31 -7.65 6.25 -2.85
C VAL A 31 -6.57 5.22 -2.54
N TYR A 32 -6.44 4.80 -1.28
CA TYR A 32 -5.53 3.72 -0.88
C TYR A 32 -5.80 2.44 -1.68
N ASN A 33 -7.05 1.97 -1.70
CA ASN A 33 -7.42 0.75 -2.43
C ASN A 33 -7.25 0.89 -3.94
N ALA A 34 -7.58 2.06 -4.53
CA ALA A 34 -7.38 2.29 -5.96
C ALA A 34 -5.90 2.23 -6.34
N VAL A 35 -5.01 2.86 -5.56
CA VAL A 35 -3.57 2.81 -5.82
C VAL A 35 -3.04 1.38 -5.66
N LEU A 36 -3.45 0.65 -4.62
CA LEU A 36 -3.04 -0.75 -4.45
C LEU A 36 -3.56 -1.65 -5.58
N ALA A 37 -4.77 -1.42 -6.06
CA ALA A 37 -5.31 -2.17 -7.19
C ALA A 37 -4.48 -1.92 -8.46
N VAL A 38 -4.15 -0.66 -8.76
CA VAL A 38 -3.29 -0.31 -9.90
C VAL A 38 -1.89 -0.92 -9.73
N ALA A 39 -1.28 -0.80 -8.55
CA ALA A 39 0.02 -1.40 -8.26
C ALA A 39 0.00 -2.93 -8.43
N GLY A 40 -1.06 -3.59 -7.96
CA GLY A 40 -1.24 -5.03 -8.12
C GLY A 40 -1.37 -5.45 -9.58
N VAL A 41 -2.17 -4.71 -10.37
CA VAL A 41 -2.31 -4.95 -11.82
C VAL A 41 -0.96 -4.77 -12.52
N LEU A 42 -0.20 -3.72 -12.20
CA LEU A 42 1.13 -3.50 -12.77
C LEU A 42 2.09 -4.65 -12.41
N SER A 43 2.07 -5.12 -11.17
CA SER A 43 2.87 -6.26 -10.73
C SER A 43 2.51 -7.56 -11.43
N LEU A 44 1.23 -7.81 -11.68
CA LEU A 44 0.77 -8.97 -12.45
C LEU A 44 1.18 -8.84 -13.93
N ALA A 45 0.97 -7.67 -14.54
CA ALA A 45 1.34 -7.40 -15.93
C ALA A 45 2.85 -7.55 -16.16
N ALA A 46 3.67 -7.05 -15.24
CA ALA A 46 5.12 -7.22 -15.30
C ALA A 46 5.52 -8.70 -15.23
N GLN A 47 4.97 -9.46 -14.29
CA GLN A 47 5.23 -10.90 -14.19
C GLN A 47 4.81 -11.65 -15.46
N SER A 48 3.64 -11.33 -16.03
CA SER A 48 3.19 -11.90 -17.30
C SER A 48 4.15 -11.56 -18.45
N LEU A 49 4.62 -10.31 -18.53
CA LEU A 49 5.57 -9.88 -19.56
C LEU A 49 6.91 -10.61 -19.45
N PHE A 50 7.49 -10.69 -18.24
CA PHE A 50 8.74 -11.43 -18.01
C PHE A 50 8.58 -12.94 -18.26
N GLY A 51 7.39 -13.50 -18.03
CA GLY A 51 7.09 -14.89 -18.37
C GLY A 51 7.08 -15.17 -19.88
N LEU A 52 6.78 -14.18 -20.71
CA LEU A 52 6.78 -14.29 -22.17
C LEU A 52 8.19 -14.16 -22.77
N LEU A 53 9.12 -13.49 -22.09
CA LEU A 53 10.49 -13.28 -22.56
C LEU A 53 11.33 -14.56 -22.43
N PRO A 54 12.11 -14.96 -23.46
CA PRO A 54 13.22 -15.89 -23.28
C PRO A 54 14.31 -15.21 -22.42
N PRO A 55 14.95 -15.87 -21.44
CA PRO A 55 14.66 -17.17 -20.84
C PRO A 55 13.30 -17.25 -20.15
N ARG A 56 12.44 -18.18 -20.60
CA ARG A 56 11.11 -18.37 -20.00
C ARG A 56 11.25 -18.61 -18.51
N ALA A 57 10.53 -17.81 -17.73
CA ALA A 57 10.45 -17.99 -16.29
C ALA A 57 9.79 -19.32 -15.94
N SER A 58 10.23 -19.92 -14.82
CA SER A 58 9.41 -20.94 -14.16
C SER A 58 8.06 -20.29 -13.79
N PRO A 59 6.92 -21.01 -13.86
CA PRO A 59 5.67 -20.45 -13.38
C PRO A 59 5.87 -19.93 -11.95
N GLY A 60 5.76 -18.62 -11.77
CA GLY A 60 5.83 -18.01 -10.44
C GLY A 60 4.73 -18.59 -9.55
N VAL A 61 4.84 -18.43 -8.22
CA VAL A 61 3.82 -18.90 -7.29
C VAL A 61 2.47 -18.31 -7.73
N PRO A 62 1.52 -19.15 -8.20
CA PRO A 62 0.22 -18.65 -8.60
C PRO A 62 -0.49 -18.30 -7.30
N LEU A 63 -0.39 -17.04 -6.87
CA LEU A 63 -1.13 -16.57 -5.71
C LEU A 63 -2.65 -16.78 -5.92
N GLY A 64 -3.10 -16.98 -7.16
CA GLY A 64 -4.47 -17.33 -7.49
C GLY A 64 -5.44 -16.26 -7.02
N LEU A 65 -6.74 -16.50 -7.20
CA LEU A 65 -7.75 -15.57 -6.71
C LEU A 65 -7.72 -15.47 -5.18
N VAL A 66 -7.41 -16.58 -4.50
CA VAL A 66 -7.34 -16.67 -3.04
C VAL A 66 -6.24 -15.78 -2.46
N GLY A 67 -5.03 -15.80 -3.01
CA GLY A 67 -3.90 -15.00 -2.53
C GLY A 67 -4.08 -13.50 -2.81
N ILE A 68 -4.69 -13.14 -3.94
CA ILE A 68 -5.05 -11.75 -4.24
C ILE A 68 -6.08 -11.23 -3.21
N VAL A 69 -7.12 -12.02 -2.93
CA VAL A 69 -8.14 -11.66 -1.93
C VAL A 69 -7.53 -11.59 -0.53
N ALA A 70 -6.71 -12.58 -0.15
CA ALA A 70 -6.02 -12.60 1.14
C ALA A 70 -5.13 -11.36 1.32
N TYR A 71 -4.38 -10.98 0.28
CA TYR A 71 -3.57 -9.77 0.29
C TYR A 71 -4.42 -8.50 0.42
N ALA A 72 -5.52 -8.40 -0.32
CA ALA A 72 -6.42 -7.25 -0.26
C ALA A 72 -7.05 -7.09 1.14
N VAL A 73 -7.42 -8.20 1.78
CA VAL A 73 -7.94 -8.22 3.16
C VAL A 73 -6.86 -7.78 4.14
N LEU A 74 -5.65 -8.36 4.07
CA LEU A 74 -4.52 -7.99 4.93
C LEU A 74 -4.16 -6.50 4.77
N ALA A 75 -4.12 -6.00 3.54
CA ALA A 75 -3.82 -4.59 3.27
C ALA A 75 -4.87 -3.66 3.89
N ASN A 76 -6.15 -4.04 3.91
CA ASN A 76 -7.21 -3.28 4.56
C ASN A 76 -7.18 -3.41 6.09
N LEU A 77 -6.76 -4.55 6.63
CA LEU A 77 -6.53 -4.74 8.06
C LEU A 77 -5.37 -3.86 8.56
N CYS A 78 -4.23 -3.87 7.85
CA CYS A 78 -3.10 -2.99 8.15
C CYS A 78 -3.49 -1.51 8.08
N TYR A 79 -4.31 -1.14 7.09
CA TYR A 79 -4.85 0.22 6.98
C TYR A 79 -5.70 0.62 8.20
N SER A 80 -6.65 -0.23 8.59
CA SER A 80 -7.49 -0.01 9.77
C SER A 80 -6.68 0.03 11.07
N GLY A 81 -5.57 -0.72 11.14
CA GLY A 81 -4.62 -0.68 12.24
C GLY A 81 -4.00 0.71 12.45
N GLY A 82 -3.75 1.47 11.38
CA GLY A 82 -3.28 2.86 11.45
C GLY A 82 -4.29 3.79 12.14
N ALA A 83 -5.56 3.69 11.76
CA ALA A 83 -6.64 4.44 12.39
C ALA A 83 -6.83 4.08 13.89
N ALA A 84 -6.74 2.79 14.22
CA ALA A 84 -6.83 2.30 15.59
C ALA A 84 -5.65 2.77 16.45
N ALA A 85 -4.43 2.74 15.90
CA ALA A 85 -3.23 3.21 16.58
C ALA A 85 -3.30 4.72 16.87
N GLU A 86 -3.79 5.52 15.92
CA GLU A 86 -3.97 6.95 16.14
C GLU A 86 -5.03 7.24 17.24
N LEU A 87 -6.14 6.50 17.23
CA LEU A 87 -7.16 6.63 18.27
C LEU A 87 -6.60 6.25 19.65
N TYR A 88 -5.77 5.22 19.73
CA TYR A 88 -5.08 4.82 20.96
C TYR A 88 -4.11 5.91 21.44
N ILE A 89 -3.29 6.46 20.54
CA ILE A 89 -2.33 7.52 20.85
C ILE A 89 -3.07 8.76 21.38
N ARG A 90 -4.15 9.17 20.72
CA ARG A 90 -4.97 10.28 21.18
C ARG A 90 -5.55 10.05 22.58
N ARG A 91 -6.07 8.84 22.84
CA ARG A 91 -6.61 8.50 24.18
C ARG A 91 -5.55 8.57 25.27
N ARG A 92 -4.29 8.25 24.94
CA ARG A 92 -3.21 8.15 25.94
C ARG A 92 -2.41 9.44 26.15
N TRP A 93 -2.25 10.26 25.10
CA TRP A 93 -1.39 11.45 25.10
C TRP A 93 -2.10 12.76 24.70
N GLY A 94 -3.40 12.72 24.38
CA GLY A 94 -4.20 13.91 24.09
C GLY A 94 -4.03 14.48 22.68
N ASP A 95 -4.63 15.66 22.45
CA ASP A 95 -4.80 16.26 21.11
C ASP A 95 -3.49 16.86 20.52
N GLY A 96 -2.43 16.99 21.32
CA GLY A 96 -1.13 17.51 20.88
C GLY A 96 -0.39 16.64 19.85
N TYR A 97 -0.83 15.38 19.67
CA TYR A 97 -0.20 14.41 18.76
C TYR A 97 -0.95 14.22 17.43
N ALA A 98 -1.81 15.17 17.05
CA ALA A 98 -2.55 15.12 15.79
C ALA A 98 -1.64 14.92 14.56
N VAL A 99 -0.41 15.44 14.58
CA VAL A 99 0.55 15.33 13.46
C VAL A 99 0.98 13.87 13.18
N VAL A 100 0.79 12.96 14.14
CA VAL A 100 1.19 11.54 14.02
C VAL A 100 0.34 10.80 13.00
N GLY A 101 -0.95 11.10 12.89
CA GLY A 101 -1.88 10.44 11.96
C GLY A 101 -1.44 10.55 10.49
N PRO A 102 -1.26 11.79 9.97
CA PRO A 102 -0.74 12.00 8.62
C PRO A 102 0.62 11.35 8.37
N ALA A 103 1.51 11.34 9.36
CA ALA A 103 2.82 10.67 9.22
C ALA A 103 2.66 9.15 9.09
N MET A 104 1.89 8.52 9.97
CA MET A 104 1.62 7.08 9.93
C MET A 104 0.94 6.66 8.62
N PHE A 105 -0.02 7.45 8.14
CA PHE A 105 -0.67 7.20 6.85
C PHE A 105 0.32 7.26 5.69
N ARG A 106 1.23 8.25 5.66
CA ARG A 106 2.23 8.38 4.59
C ARG A 106 3.18 7.17 4.54
N TYR A 107 3.74 6.80 5.70
CA TYR A 107 4.68 5.68 5.76
C TYR A 107 3.97 4.35 5.49
N GLY A 108 2.78 4.14 6.05
CA GLY A 108 1.97 2.95 5.79
C GLY A 108 1.56 2.84 4.32
N PHE A 109 1.13 3.94 3.70
CA PHE A 109 0.82 3.98 2.26
C PHE A 109 2.04 3.66 1.40
N ALA A 110 3.17 4.33 1.65
CA ALA A 110 4.41 4.08 0.89
C ALA A 110 4.89 2.63 1.04
N PHE A 111 4.80 2.09 2.26
CA PHE A 111 5.13 0.69 2.54
C PHE A 111 4.20 -0.27 1.79
N SER A 112 2.88 -0.11 1.87
CA SER A 112 1.92 -0.99 1.18
C SER A 112 2.09 -0.93 -0.34
N VAL A 113 2.30 0.26 -0.90
CA VAL A 113 2.54 0.42 -2.35
C VAL A 113 3.86 -0.26 -2.73
N GLY A 114 4.93 -0.04 -1.96
CA GLY A 114 6.22 -0.68 -2.18
C GLY A 114 6.12 -2.20 -2.12
N LEU A 115 5.43 -2.75 -1.12
CA LEU A 115 5.20 -4.19 -0.98
C LEU A 115 4.38 -4.76 -2.15
N THR A 116 3.40 -4.02 -2.64
CA THR A 116 2.57 -4.44 -3.78
C THR A 116 3.35 -4.42 -5.09
N LEU A 117 4.29 -3.49 -5.25
CA LEU A 117 5.18 -3.38 -6.41
C LEU A 117 6.41 -4.29 -6.34
N LEU A 118 6.72 -4.85 -5.16
CA LEU A 118 7.84 -5.76 -4.92
C LEU A 118 7.96 -6.92 -5.93
N PRO A 119 6.86 -7.53 -6.45
CA PRO A 119 6.98 -8.59 -7.45
C PRO A 119 7.70 -8.16 -8.74
N ILE A 120 7.68 -6.86 -9.09
CA ILE A 120 8.33 -6.34 -10.30
C ILE A 120 9.86 -6.48 -10.25
N PRO A 121 10.59 -5.90 -9.28
CA PRO A 121 12.03 -6.06 -9.19
C PRO A 121 12.43 -7.52 -8.93
N LEU A 122 11.61 -8.31 -8.23
CA LEU A 122 11.86 -9.74 -8.04
C LEU A 122 11.79 -10.49 -9.38
N ALA A 123 10.77 -10.25 -10.21
CA ALA A 123 10.66 -10.84 -11.54
C ALA A 123 11.82 -10.42 -12.46
N LEU A 124 12.26 -9.17 -12.37
CA LEU A 124 13.42 -8.68 -13.11
C LEU A 124 14.71 -9.38 -12.67
N LEU A 125 14.97 -9.46 -11.36
CA LEU A 125 16.16 -10.15 -10.83
C LEU A 125 16.18 -11.62 -11.22
N ASP A 126 15.05 -12.30 -11.09
CA ASP A 126 14.86 -13.69 -11.49
C ASP A 126 15.11 -13.90 -13.00
N TRP A 127 14.66 -12.97 -13.84
CA TRP A 127 14.98 -12.97 -15.27
C TRP A 127 16.48 -12.75 -15.53
N ILE A 128 17.13 -11.80 -14.85
CA ILE A 128 18.58 -11.55 -14.97
C ILE A 128 19.39 -12.78 -14.56
N ILE A 129 19.07 -13.41 -13.43
CA ILE A 129 19.74 -14.61 -12.95
C ILE A 129 19.64 -15.73 -13.99
N ARG A 130 18.47 -15.91 -14.61
CA ARG A 130 18.32 -16.87 -15.71
C ARG A 130 19.08 -16.50 -16.97
N ALA A 131 19.18 -15.22 -17.29
CA ALA A 131 19.93 -14.74 -18.45
C ALA A 131 21.43 -14.90 -18.27
N LEU A 132 21.94 -14.82 -17.03
CA LEU A 132 23.35 -15.00 -16.69
C LEU A 132 23.74 -16.45 -16.39
N GLY A 133 22.80 -17.25 -15.87
CA GLY A 133 22.97 -18.68 -15.58
C GLY A 133 22.64 -19.60 -16.75
N ARG A 134 22.31 -19.02 -17.91
CA ARG A 134 22.29 -19.68 -19.22
C ARG A 134 23.52 -19.30 -20.01
#